data_AF-A0A0W1L7L5-F1
#
_entry.id   AF-A0A0W1L7L5-F1
#
_cell.length_a   1.000
_cell.length_b   1.000
_cell.length_c   1.000
_cell.angle_alpha   90.00
_cell.angle_beta   90.00
_cell.angle_gamma   90.00
#
_symmetry.space_group_name_H-M   'P 1'
#
loop_
_entity.id
_entity.type
_entity.pdbx_description
1 polymer ?
#
loop_
_entity_poly.entity_id
_entity_poly.type
_entity_poly.pdbx_seq_one_letter_code
_entity_poly.pdbx_strand_id
1 'polypeptide(L)'
;MSSNEYHLSYECFLENPLYEQVSLPNRFINELNQTHKRLAILHVLTHWSPFLFNWDRASVVLAQHEGYLNLVSAFGSEAIANEIPLPIDYTLVGRVFKTKKLIICKQLSLSKEQDCRMLAQAGLGTCMDAPIIYQKQCVGTLNVARFSGEFTKQEAIKLFYIADLLGSALHLCKD
;
A
#
# COMPACT_ATOMS: atom_id res chain seq x y z
N MET A 1 2.53 -27.33 -4.07
CA MET A 1 2.47 -26.03 -4.78
C MET A 1 2.60 -24.94 -3.74
N SER A 2 3.54 -24.00 -3.90
CA SER A 2 3.65 -22.84 -3.00
C SER A 2 2.42 -21.95 -3.16
N SER A 3 1.96 -21.33 -2.06
CA SER A 3 0.87 -20.34 -2.11
C SER A 3 1.25 -19.18 -3.04
N ASN A 4 0.31 -18.75 -3.91
CA ASN A 4 0.44 -17.54 -4.75
C ASN A 4 0.49 -16.26 -3.92
N GLU A 5 0.14 -16.35 -2.64
CA GLU A 5 0.08 -15.21 -1.75
C GLU A 5 1.00 -15.37 -0.55
N TYR A 6 1.52 -14.23 -0.09
CA TYR A 6 2.15 -14.08 1.21
C TYR A 6 1.38 -13.04 2.02
N HIS A 7 1.19 -13.31 3.30
CA HIS A 7 0.37 -12.50 4.20
C HIS A 7 1.23 -12.09 5.40
N LEU A 8 1.12 -10.83 5.80
CA LEU A 8 1.83 -10.28 6.96
C LEU A 8 0.84 -9.49 7.81
N SER A 9 0.74 -9.80 9.10
CA SER A 9 -0.10 -9.08 10.06
C SER A 9 0.74 -8.18 10.95
N TYR A 10 0.11 -7.23 11.64
CA TYR A 10 0.81 -6.26 12.49
C TYR A 10 1.65 -6.92 13.60
N GLU A 11 1.20 -8.07 14.11
CA GLU A 11 1.92 -8.83 15.14
C GLU A 11 3.34 -9.20 14.73
N CYS A 12 3.64 -9.26 13.42
CA CYS A 12 4.99 -9.53 12.95
C CYS A 12 6.03 -8.53 13.47
N PHE A 13 5.65 -7.25 13.64
CA PHE A 13 6.53 -6.21 14.16
C PHE A 13 6.90 -6.43 15.63
N LEU A 14 6.10 -7.21 16.36
CA LEU A 14 6.32 -7.52 17.78
C LEU A 14 7.09 -8.83 17.98
N GLU A 15 7.05 -9.74 17.00
CA GLU A 15 7.48 -11.13 17.16
C GLU A 15 8.85 -11.45 16.54
N ASN A 16 9.40 -10.59 15.67
CA ASN A 16 10.64 -10.89 14.95
C ASN A 16 11.66 -9.74 15.04
N PRO A 17 12.82 -9.94 15.70
CA PRO A 17 13.83 -8.90 15.87
C PRO A 17 14.38 -8.33 14.56
N LEU A 18 14.38 -9.11 13.48
CA LEU A 18 14.79 -8.61 12.16
C LEU A 18 13.82 -7.58 11.58
N TYR A 19 12.60 -7.52 12.11
CA TYR A 19 11.56 -6.57 11.70
C TYR A 19 11.60 -5.28 12.55
N GLU A 20 12.53 -5.19 13.52
CA GLU A 20 12.80 -3.98 14.31
C GLU A 20 13.55 -2.90 13.51
N GLN A 21 14.20 -3.27 12.40
CA GLN A 21 15.05 -2.35 11.64
C GLN A 21 14.45 -2.05 10.26
N VAL A 22 13.83 -0.89 10.14
CA VAL A 22 13.37 -0.32 8.87
C VAL A 22 14.19 0.93 8.55
N SER A 23 14.92 0.90 7.42
CA SER A 23 15.69 2.06 6.95
C SER A 23 14.87 2.91 5.98
N LEU A 24 14.66 4.17 6.34
CA LEU A 24 13.96 5.18 5.53
C LEU A 24 14.79 6.46 5.43
N PRO A 25 14.68 7.23 4.34
CA PRO A 25 15.29 8.56 4.25
C PRO A 25 14.79 9.44 5.40
N ASN A 26 15.71 10.04 6.16
CA ASN A 26 15.35 10.92 7.28
C ASN A 26 14.46 12.10 6.84
N ARG A 27 14.72 12.66 5.65
CA ARG A 27 13.94 13.76 5.08
C ARG A 27 12.51 13.35 4.77
N PHE A 28 12.28 12.12 4.30
CA PHE A 28 10.93 11.60 4.12
C PHE A 28 10.15 11.61 5.43
N ILE A 29 10.74 11.09 6.52
CA ILE A 29 10.10 11.07 7.83
C ILE A 29 9.81 12.48 8.35
N ASN A 30 10.78 13.39 8.20
CA ASN A 30 10.63 14.78 8.66
C ASN A 30 9.54 15.53 7.89
N GLU A 31 9.53 15.43 6.55
CA GLU A 31 8.53 16.07 5.70
C GLU A 31 7.12 15.50 5.98
N LEU A 32 7.01 14.19 6.20
CA LEU A 32 5.74 13.54 6.55
C LEU A 32 5.19 14.07 7.90
N ASN A 33 6.04 14.19 8.92
CA ASN A 33 5.64 14.61 10.27
C ASN A 33 5.30 16.11 10.38
N GLN A 34 5.86 16.95 9.50
CA GLN A 34 5.60 18.40 9.48
C GLN A 34 4.35 18.77 8.68
N THR A 35 3.74 17.80 8.01
CA THR A 35 2.62 18.04 7.11
C THR A 35 1.28 17.75 7.81
N HIS A 36 0.38 18.72 7.80
CA HIS A 36 -0.92 18.63 8.50
C HIS A 36 -2.14 18.74 7.57
N LYS A 37 -1.92 18.63 6.26
CA LYS A 37 -2.99 18.59 5.24
C LYS A 37 -2.89 17.31 4.45
N ARG A 38 -4.04 16.64 4.26
CA ARG A 38 -4.13 15.35 3.54
C ARG A 38 -3.45 15.38 2.18
N LEU A 39 -3.74 16.38 1.36
CA LEU A 39 -3.15 16.50 0.03
C LEU A 39 -1.62 16.63 0.07
N ALA A 40 -1.09 17.38 1.03
CA ALA A 40 0.34 17.56 1.17
C ALA A 40 1.05 16.26 1.62
N ILE A 41 0.41 15.45 2.48
CA ILE A 41 0.93 14.12 2.86
C ILE A 41 1.04 13.23 1.62
N LEU A 42 0.01 13.22 0.77
CA LEU A 42 0.01 12.45 -0.48
C LEU A 42 1.09 12.93 -1.46
N HIS A 43 1.34 14.24 -1.52
CA HIS A 43 2.44 14.80 -2.30
C HIS A 43 3.82 14.35 -1.79
N VAL A 44 4.04 14.33 -0.47
CA VAL A 44 5.29 13.81 0.13
C VAL A 44 5.50 12.35 -0.28
N LEU A 45 4.48 11.49 -0.15
CA LEU A 45 4.59 10.10 -0.56
C LEU A 45 4.89 9.95 -2.05
N THR A 46 4.20 10.69 -2.91
CA THR A 46 4.41 10.64 -4.37
C THR A 46 5.82 11.08 -4.73
N HIS A 47 6.32 12.15 -4.10
CA HIS A 47 7.68 12.65 -4.29
C HIS A 47 8.74 11.63 -3.88
N TRP A 48 8.54 10.96 -2.74
CA TRP A 48 9.52 10.01 -2.20
C TRP A 48 9.41 8.60 -2.77
N SER A 49 8.28 8.23 -3.39
CA SER A 49 8.03 6.89 -3.95
C SER A 49 9.18 6.32 -4.82
N PRO A 50 9.80 7.07 -5.75
CA PRO A 50 10.92 6.57 -6.56
C PRO A 50 12.18 6.23 -5.75
N PHE A 51 12.34 6.82 -4.56
CA PHE A 51 13.54 6.71 -3.72
C PHE A 51 13.36 5.72 -2.58
N LEU A 52 12.12 5.44 -2.18
CA LEU A 52 11.84 4.49 -1.13
C LEU A 52 12.12 3.06 -1.61
N PHE A 53 11.84 2.77 -2.88
CA PHE A 53 12.01 1.45 -3.49
C PHE A 53 12.09 1.53 -5.02
N ASN A 54 12.56 0.44 -5.62
CA ASN A 54 12.46 0.22 -7.06
C ASN A 54 11.06 -0.31 -7.42
N TRP A 55 10.03 0.55 -7.44
CA TRP A 55 8.66 0.17 -7.79
C TRP A 55 8.25 0.77 -9.14
N ASP A 56 7.49 0.02 -9.94
CA ASP A 56 6.96 0.50 -11.22
C ASP A 56 5.62 1.22 -11.07
N ARG A 57 4.96 0.98 -9.92
CA ARG A 57 3.71 1.65 -9.52
C ARG A 57 3.63 1.74 -8.01
N ALA A 58 3.14 2.88 -7.52
CA ALA A 58 2.69 3.05 -6.14
C ALA A 58 1.36 3.82 -6.12
N SER A 59 0.50 3.52 -5.15
CA SER A 59 -0.79 4.18 -5.00
C SER A 59 -1.29 4.18 -3.56
N VAL A 60 -2.07 5.20 -3.21
CA VAL A 60 -2.81 5.28 -1.95
C VAL A 60 -4.29 5.28 -2.25
N VAL A 61 -5.02 4.38 -1.61
CA VAL A 61 -6.47 4.26 -1.77
C VAL A 61 -7.10 4.44 -0.39
N LEU A 62 -8.05 5.36 -0.24
CA LEU A 62 -8.65 5.69 1.05
C LEU A 62 -10.16 5.41 1.05
N ALA A 63 -10.68 5.02 2.20
CA ALA A 63 -12.12 4.87 2.41
C ALA A 63 -12.80 6.25 2.39
N GLN A 64 -13.92 6.36 1.65
CA GLN A 64 -14.67 7.60 1.50
C GLN A 64 -16.18 7.46 1.74
N HIS A 65 -16.66 6.33 2.27
CA HIS A 65 -18.07 5.87 2.51
C HIS A 65 -18.56 4.83 1.46
N GLU A 66 -19.52 3.99 1.87
CA GLU A 66 -20.32 3.07 1.03
C GLU A 66 -19.65 1.83 0.40
N GLY A 67 -18.71 1.18 1.07
CA GLY A 67 -18.19 -0.10 0.57
C GLY A 67 -17.22 0.02 -0.61
N TYR A 68 -16.77 1.24 -0.91
CA TYR A 68 -15.76 1.56 -1.92
C TYR A 68 -14.54 2.25 -1.31
N LEU A 69 -13.41 2.11 -2.00
CA LEU A 69 -12.16 2.79 -1.74
C LEU A 69 -11.79 3.64 -2.96
N ASN A 70 -11.31 4.86 -2.74
CA ASN A 70 -10.96 5.77 -3.83
C ASN A 70 -9.46 5.98 -3.92
N LEU A 71 -8.93 5.90 -5.14
CA LEU A 71 -7.54 6.19 -5.45
C LEU A 71 -7.32 7.71 -5.28
N VAL A 72 -6.51 8.09 -4.29
CA VAL A 72 -6.27 9.50 -3.96
C VAL A 72 -4.88 9.99 -4.37
N SER A 73 -3.97 9.06 -4.68
CA SER A 73 -2.61 9.38 -5.09
C SER A 73 -2.02 8.19 -5.83
N ALA A 74 -1.27 8.45 -6.90
CA ALA A 74 -0.57 7.43 -7.66
C ALA A 74 0.77 7.96 -8.21
N PHE A 75 1.71 7.05 -8.39
CA PHE A 75 3.00 7.26 -9.05
C PHE A 75 3.30 6.08 -9.98
N GLY A 76 3.91 6.34 -11.13
CA GLY A 76 4.32 5.31 -12.09
C GLY A 76 3.17 4.90 -13.03
N SER A 77 3.07 3.60 -13.33
CA SER A 77 2.07 3.06 -14.27
C SER A 77 0.63 3.48 -13.92
N GLU A 78 -0.13 3.93 -14.93
CA GLU A 78 -1.52 4.41 -14.82
C GLU A 78 -2.59 3.31 -14.96
N ALA A 79 -2.21 2.03 -14.75
CA ALA A 79 -3.07 0.84 -14.91
C ALA A 79 -4.49 0.92 -14.30
N ILE A 80 -4.66 1.68 -13.22
CA ILE A 80 -5.96 2.02 -12.63
C ILE A 80 -6.03 3.54 -12.54
N ALA A 81 -7.03 4.13 -13.19
CA ALA A 81 -7.27 5.57 -13.21
C ALA A 81 -7.89 6.07 -11.89
N ASN A 82 -7.61 7.33 -11.55
CA ASN A 82 -8.04 7.98 -10.29
C ASN A 82 -9.56 8.08 -10.12
N GLU A 83 -10.34 7.97 -11.20
CA GLU A 83 -11.78 8.19 -11.21
C GLU A 83 -12.60 6.90 -11.01
N ILE A 84 -11.97 5.73 -10.85
CA ILE A 84 -12.66 4.46 -10.69
C ILE A 84 -12.75 4.11 -9.20
N PRO A 85 -13.95 4.16 -8.58
CA PRO A 85 -14.14 3.63 -7.23
C PRO A 85 -13.83 2.13 -7.22
N LEU A 86 -12.98 1.70 -6.28
CA LEU A 86 -12.62 0.30 -6.12
C LEU A 86 -13.56 -0.35 -5.09
N PRO A 87 -14.37 -1.35 -5.45
CA PRO A 87 -15.24 -2.02 -4.50
C PRO A 87 -14.39 -2.75 -3.44
N ILE A 88 -14.79 -2.67 -2.17
CA ILE A 88 -14.13 -3.42 -1.08
C ILE A 88 -14.32 -4.93 -1.28
N ASP A 89 -15.43 -5.31 -1.89
CA ASP A 89 -15.67 -6.69 -2.28
C ASP A 89 -15.02 -6.97 -3.64
N TYR A 90 -14.44 -8.17 -3.78
CA TYR A 90 -13.82 -8.67 -5.00
C TYR A 90 -12.50 -8.00 -5.46
N THR A 91 -11.89 -7.16 -4.61
CA THR A 91 -10.57 -6.57 -4.83
C THR A 91 -9.56 -6.99 -3.77
N LEU A 92 -8.28 -7.02 -4.15
CA LEU A 92 -7.18 -7.26 -3.22
C LEU A 92 -7.08 -6.11 -2.21
N VAL A 93 -7.17 -4.86 -2.67
CA VAL A 93 -7.17 -3.69 -1.78
C VAL A 93 -8.29 -3.77 -0.74
N GLY A 94 -9.47 -4.26 -1.13
CA GLY A 94 -10.60 -4.46 -0.24
C GLY A 94 -10.39 -5.61 0.75
N ARG A 95 -9.72 -6.69 0.34
CA ARG A 95 -9.34 -7.80 1.24
C ARG A 95 -8.28 -7.36 2.26
N VAL A 96 -7.27 -6.59 1.83
CA VAL A 96 -6.28 -5.97 2.71
C VAL A 96 -6.95 -5.03 3.70
N PHE A 97 -7.86 -4.18 3.22
CA PHE A 97 -8.64 -3.27 4.05
C PHE A 97 -9.43 -3.99 5.14
N LYS A 98 -10.17 -5.05 4.78
CA LYS A 98 -10.98 -5.84 5.72
C LYS A 98 -10.15 -6.66 6.70
N THR A 99 -9.10 -7.32 6.22
CA THR A 99 -8.30 -8.24 7.03
C THR A 99 -7.24 -7.54 7.88
N LYS A 100 -6.87 -6.30 7.52
CA LYS A 100 -5.78 -5.54 8.16
C LYS A 100 -4.45 -6.28 8.10
N LYS A 101 -4.25 -7.05 7.03
CA LYS A 101 -3.01 -7.77 6.73
C LYS A 101 -2.45 -7.25 5.42
N LEU A 102 -1.15 -7.04 5.38
CA LEU A 102 -0.45 -6.86 4.12
C LEU A 102 -0.54 -8.16 3.32
N ILE A 103 -0.84 -8.04 2.02
CA ILE A 103 -0.88 -9.19 1.12
C ILE A 103 0.02 -8.92 -0.08
N ILE A 104 0.88 -9.89 -0.40
CA ILE A 104 1.64 -9.96 -1.65
C ILE A 104 0.92 -10.93 -2.57
N CYS A 105 0.53 -10.48 -3.76
CA CYS A 105 0.12 -11.35 -4.86
C CYS A 105 1.32 -11.60 -5.78
N LYS A 106 1.91 -12.79 -5.71
CA LYS A 106 3.18 -13.10 -6.42
C LYS A 106 3.02 -13.16 -7.93
N GLN A 107 1.85 -13.62 -8.40
CA GLN A 107 1.51 -13.69 -9.80
C GLN A 107 0.11 -13.13 -10.01
N LEU A 108 0.03 -11.91 -10.54
CA LEU A 108 -1.21 -11.20 -10.80
C LEU A 108 -2.11 -11.93 -11.80
N SER A 109 -1.51 -12.60 -12.79
CA SER A 109 -2.22 -13.39 -13.81
C SER A 109 -3.02 -14.57 -13.24
N LEU A 110 -2.68 -15.03 -12.02
CA LEU A 110 -3.40 -16.10 -11.34
C LEU A 110 -4.51 -15.59 -10.41
N SER A 111 -4.59 -14.28 -10.17
CA SER A 111 -5.59 -13.71 -9.27
C SER A 111 -6.95 -13.56 -9.94
N LYS A 112 -8.00 -13.79 -9.13
CA LYS A 112 -9.40 -13.58 -9.52
C LYS A 112 -9.95 -12.24 -9.02
N GLU A 113 -9.15 -11.42 -8.37
CA GLU A 113 -9.55 -10.10 -7.90
C GLU A 113 -9.50 -9.08 -9.03
N GLN A 114 -10.46 -8.15 -9.03
CA GLN A 114 -10.66 -7.24 -10.15
C GLN A 114 -9.45 -6.32 -10.38
N ASP A 115 -8.97 -5.68 -9.32
CA ASP A 115 -7.79 -4.82 -9.33
C ASP A 115 -6.53 -5.59 -9.79
N CYS A 116 -6.33 -6.82 -9.31
CA CYS A 116 -5.23 -7.65 -9.78
C CYS A 116 -5.27 -7.91 -11.30
N ARG A 117 -6.46 -8.18 -11.85
CA ARG A 117 -6.62 -8.36 -13.31
C ARG A 117 -6.32 -7.09 -14.09
N MET A 118 -6.74 -5.93 -13.58
CA MET A 118 -6.45 -4.64 -14.21
C MET A 118 -4.93 -4.38 -14.25
N LEU A 119 -4.22 -4.66 -13.15
CA LEU A 119 -2.77 -4.56 -13.09
C LEU A 119 -2.10 -5.54 -14.07
N ALA A 120 -2.57 -6.79 -14.14
CA ALA A 120 -2.05 -7.79 -15.08
C ALA A 120 -2.24 -7.38 -16.54
N GLN A 121 -3.39 -6.81 -16.90
CA GLN A 121 -3.68 -6.31 -18.25
C GLN A 121 -2.75 -5.15 -18.66
N ALA A 122 -2.27 -4.37 -17.68
CA ALA A 122 -1.27 -3.33 -17.89
C ALA A 122 0.18 -3.85 -17.86
N GLY A 123 0.38 -5.17 -17.81
CA GLY A 123 1.69 -5.82 -17.87
C GLY A 123 2.40 -5.99 -16.52
N LEU A 124 1.78 -5.62 -15.39
CA LEU A 124 2.37 -5.84 -14.07
C LEU A 124 2.31 -7.32 -13.69
N GLY A 125 3.39 -7.83 -13.09
CA GLY A 125 3.53 -9.24 -12.73
C GLY A 125 3.17 -9.55 -11.28
N THR A 126 3.47 -8.64 -10.36
CA THR A 126 3.30 -8.81 -8.91
C THR A 126 2.80 -7.51 -8.26
N CYS A 127 2.07 -7.63 -7.15
CA CYS A 127 1.70 -6.49 -6.33
C CYS A 127 1.81 -6.81 -4.84
N MET A 128 1.88 -5.74 -4.04
CA MET A 128 1.92 -5.80 -2.59
C MET A 128 1.14 -4.62 -2.01
N ASP A 129 0.18 -4.95 -1.16
CA ASP A 129 -0.79 -4.00 -0.65
C ASP A 129 -0.73 -4.03 0.88
N ALA A 130 -0.47 -2.88 1.50
CA ALA A 130 -0.37 -2.72 2.94
C ALA A 130 -1.58 -1.93 3.48
N PRO A 131 -2.16 -2.35 4.62
CA PRO A 131 -3.24 -1.59 5.24
C PRO A 131 -2.69 -0.32 5.91
N ILE A 132 -3.38 0.80 5.72
CA ILE A 132 -3.11 2.06 6.43
C ILE A 132 -3.95 2.03 7.70
N ILE A 133 -3.31 1.83 8.85
CA ILE A 133 -4.00 1.60 10.13
C ILE A 133 -3.76 2.78 11.08
N TYR A 134 -4.81 3.21 11.76
CA TYR A 134 -4.73 4.12 12.89
C TYR A 134 -5.68 3.66 14.00
N GLN A 135 -5.20 3.54 15.24
CA GLN A 135 -6.00 3.07 16.40
C GLN A 135 -6.84 1.81 16.10
N LYS A 136 -6.23 0.81 15.44
CA LYS A 136 -6.89 -0.44 14.99
C LYS A 136 -7.95 -0.27 13.90
N GLN A 137 -8.22 0.93 13.41
CA GLN A 137 -9.09 1.17 12.26
C GLN A 137 -8.25 1.23 10.98
N CYS A 138 -8.69 0.53 9.94
CA CYS A 138 -8.08 0.64 8.61
C CYS A 138 -8.77 1.78 7.89
N VAL A 139 -8.01 2.77 7.42
CA VAL A 139 -8.54 3.95 6.70
C VAL A 139 -8.30 3.87 5.19
N GLY A 140 -7.57 2.85 4.75
CA GLY A 140 -7.24 2.64 3.34
C GLY A 140 -6.06 1.69 3.17
N THR A 141 -5.44 1.71 2.00
CA THR A 141 -4.28 0.89 1.67
C THR A 141 -3.21 1.67 0.92
N LEU A 142 -1.95 1.27 1.11
CA LEU A 142 -0.78 1.69 0.35
C LEU A 142 -0.34 0.50 -0.52
N ASN A 143 -0.40 0.67 -1.83
CA ASN A 143 -0.30 -0.43 -2.79
C ASN A 143 0.85 -0.18 -3.76
N VAL A 144 1.61 -1.22 -4.07
CA VAL A 144 2.75 -1.15 -4.99
C VAL A 144 2.76 -2.33 -5.95
N ALA A 145 3.29 -2.12 -7.14
CA ALA A 145 3.40 -3.19 -8.14
C ALA A 145 4.68 -3.08 -8.95
N ARG A 146 5.08 -4.21 -9.55
CA ARG A 146 6.24 -4.32 -10.42
C ARG A 146 5.91 -5.10 -11.68
N PHE A 147 6.59 -4.79 -12.78
CA PHE A 147 6.54 -5.57 -14.02
C PHE A 147 7.11 -6.98 -13.84
N SER A 148 8.19 -7.10 -13.04
CA SER A 148 8.85 -8.38 -12.80
C SER A 148 9.58 -8.43 -11.45
N GLY A 149 9.98 -9.64 -11.04
CA GLY A 149 10.63 -9.89 -9.76
C GLY A 149 9.66 -10.14 -8.61
N GLU A 150 10.13 -10.78 -7.55
CA GLU A 150 9.34 -11.01 -6.33
C GLU A 150 9.61 -9.93 -5.28
N PHE A 151 8.61 -9.60 -4.47
CA PHE A 151 8.81 -8.81 -3.26
C PHE A 151 9.42 -9.67 -2.16
N THR A 152 10.47 -9.15 -1.53
CA THR A 152 11.10 -9.76 -0.37
C THR A 152 10.29 -9.48 0.90
N LYS A 153 10.53 -10.29 1.95
CA LYS A 153 9.95 -10.02 3.28
C LYS A 153 10.37 -8.65 3.82
N GLN A 154 11.64 -8.25 3.61
CA GLN A 154 12.15 -6.95 4.04
C GLN A 154 11.39 -5.80 3.39
N GLU A 155 11.06 -5.92 2.10
CA GLU A 155 10.25 -4.92 1.41
C GLU A 155 8.82 -4.87 1.95
N ALA A 156 8.24 -6.02 2.29
CA ALA A 156 6.92 -6.08 2.91
C ALA A 156 6.87 -5.35 4.25
N ILE A 157 7.85 -5.58 5.12
CA ILE A 157 7.95 -4.92 6.42
C ILE A 157 8.13 -3.41 6.24
N LYS A 158 9.00 -3.00 5.32
CA LYS A 158 9.23 -1.59 5.02
C LYS A 158 7.96 -0.91 4.48
N LEU A 159 7.22 -1.54 3.57
CA LEU A 159 5.96 -0.99 3.05
C LEU A 159 4.91 -0.88 4.17
N PHE A 160 4.76 -1.93 4.98
CA PHE A 160 3.81 -1.94 6.08
C PHE A 160 4.15 -0.84 7.10
N TYR A 161 5.42 -0.66 7.44
CA TYR A 161 5.84 0.44 8.33
C TYR A 161 5.54 1.83 7.74
N ILE A 162 5.76 2.03 6.42
CA ILE A 162 5.38 3.29 5.76
C ILE A 162 3.86 3.51 5.81
N ALA A 163 3.05 2.44 5.62
CA ALA A 163 1.61 2.53 5.72
C ALA A 163 1.12 2.87 7.15
N ASP A 164 1.82 2.41 8.17
CA ASP A 164 1.55 2.75 9.58
C ASP A 164 1.88 4.22 9.90
N LEU A 165 3.06 4.69 9.44
CA LEU A 165 3.43 6.11 9.53
C LEU A 165 2.39 7.00 8.83
N LEU A 166 1.90 6.55 7.67
CA LEU A 166 0.87 7.26 6.92
C LEU A 166 -0.46 7.31 7.68
N GLY A 167 -0.86 6.23 8.34
CA GLY A 167 -2.06 6.20 9.19
C GLY A 167 -1.97 7.25 10.31
N SER A 168 -0.81 7.34 10.96
CA SER A 168 -0.54 8.35 11.98
C SER A 168 -0.57 9.78 11.43
N ALA A 169 0.05 10.03 10.27
CA ALA A 169 0.08 11.36 9.67
C ALA A 169 -1.30 11.82 9.16
N LEU A 170 -2.07 10.93 8.54
CA LEU A 170 -3.42 11.23 8.06
C LEU A 170 -4.38 11.55 9.21
N HIS A 171 -4.24 10.89 10.36
CA HIS A 171 -5.05 11.21 11.53
C HIS A 171 -4.80 12.63 12.07
N LEU A 172 -3.55 13.12 11.98
CA LEU A 172 -3.18 14.46 12.44
C LEU A 172 -3.60 15.57 11.47
N CYS A 173 -4.23 15.23 10.34
CA CYS A 173 -4.75 16.21 9.41
C CYS A 173 -5.86 17.03 10.06
N LYS A 174 -5.80 18.33 9.86
CA LYS A 174 -6.92 19.24 10.12
C LYS A 174 -7.47 19.58 8.74
N ASP A 175 -8.70 19.13 8.47
CA ASP A 175 -9.40 19.46 7.22
C ASP A 175 -9.53 20.99 7.04
#